data_AF-A0A6J6B2X4-F1
#
_entry.id   AF-A0A6J6B2X4-F1
#
_cell.length_a   1.000
_cell.length_b   1.000
_cell.length_c   1.000
_cell.angle_alpha   90.00
_cell.angle_beta   90.00
_cell.angle_gamma   90.00
#
_symmetry.space_group_name_H-M   'P 1'
#
loop_
_entity.id
_entity.type
_entity.pdbx_description
1 polymer ?
#
loop_
_entity_poly.entity_id
_entity_poly.type
_entity_poly.pdbx_seq_one_letter_code
_entity_poly.pdbx_strand_id
1 'polypeptide(L)'
;MYIVLQIIGWALAVPLVLGLGKAGLWKLTSPIDALAAAGLAWVKEIPTFLVRLVALLELLGVAGIILAPAASQFLGLTWAAIWGVLAAAGLALTMLVAAIMHIARGEFKHAWVPIVSLFTVSAALTAVLIALPNVI
;
A
#
# COMPACT_ATOMS: atom_id res chain seq x y z
N MET A 1 -25.17 -5.81 -7.24
CA MET A 1 -24.40 -4.84 -6.44
C MET A 1 -22.98 -5.34 -6.12
N TYR A 2 -22.81 -6.59 -5.67
CA TYR A 2 -21.49 -7.12 -5.30
C TYR A 2 -20.46 -7.19 -6.43
N ILE A 3 -20.87 -7.57 -7.63
CA ILE A 3 -19.99 -7.61 -8.81
C ILE A 3 -19.41 -6.22 -9.13
N VAL A 4 -20.21 -5.15 -8.98
CA VAL A 4 -19.75 -3.78 -9.18
C VAL A 4 -18.68 -3.41 -8.16
N LEU A 5 -18.87 -3.74 -6.89
CA LEU A 5 -17.87 -3.53 -5.83
C LEU A 5 -16.59 -4.34 -6.06
N GLN A 6 -16.69 -5.57 -6.57
CA GLN A 6 -15.53 -6.37 -6.94
C GLN A 6 -14.74 -5.71 -8.07
N ILE A 7 -15.42 -5.26 -9.14
CA ILE A 7 -14.79 -4.55 -10.26
C ILE A 7 -14.09 -3.28 -9.77
N ILE A 8 -14.76 -2.48 -8.92
CA ILE A 8 -14.15 -1.28 -8.33
C ILE A 8 -12.92 -1.66 -7.48
N GLY A 9 -13.01 -2.69 -6.65
CA GLY A 9 -11.90 -3.15 -5.82
C GLY A 9 -10.67 -3.54 -6.66
N TRP A 10 -10.86 -4.33 -7.71
CA TRP A 10 -9.78 -4.70 -8.64
C TRP A 10 -9.22 -3.48 -9.39
N ALA A 11 -10.07 -2.53 -9.79
CA ALA A 11 -9.63 -1.29 -10.43
C ALA A 11 -8.78 -0.42 -9.49
N LEU A 12 -9.15 -0.32 -8.21
CA LEU A 12 -8.40 0.42 -7.19
C LEU A 12 -7.07 -0.29 -6.83
N ALA A 13 -6.99 -1.61 -6.95
CA ALA A 13 -5.76 -2.35 -6.69
C ALA A 13 -4.65 -2.03 -7.71
N VAL A 14 -4.99 -1.76 -8.97
CA VAL A 14 -4.02 -1.46 -10.05
C VAL A 14 -3.05 -0.32 -9.69
N PRO A 15 -3.50 0.90 -9.35
CA PRO A 15 -2.58 1.97 -8.97
C PRO A 15 -1.78 1.68 -7.69
N LEU A 16 -2.31 0.88 -6.76
CA LEU A 16 -1.56 0.48 -5.55
C LEU A 16 -0.43 -0.49 -5.89
N VAL A 17 -0.68 -1.47 -6.76
CA VAL A 17 0.36 -2.40 -7.25
C VAL A 17 1.44 -1.63 -8.00
N LEU A 18 1.06 -0.72 -8.90
CA LEU A 18 2.01 0.05 -9.70
C LEU A 18 2.77 1.09 -8.88
N GLY A 19 2.13 1.70 -7.88
CA GLY A 19 2.73 2.71 -7.01
C GLY A 19 3.55 2.08 -5.89
N LEU A 20 2.88 1.42 -4.96
CA LEU A 20 3.49 0.85 -3.74
C LEU A 20 4.27 -0.43 -4.04
N GLY A 21 3.83 -1.25 -4.99
CA GLY A 21 4.60 -2.44 -5.39
C GLY A 21 5.94 -2.06 -6.01
N LYS A 22 5.94 -1.08 -6.93
CA LYS A 22 7.17 -0.54 -7.52
C LYS A 22 8.05 0.15 -6.48
N ALA A 23 7.47 1.01 -5.64
CA ALA A 23 8.22 1.73 -4.61
C ALA A 23 8.84 0.77 -3.58
N GLY A 24 8.07 -0.22 -3.11
CA GLY A 24 8.52 -1.23 -2.17
C GLY A 24 9.64 -2.07 -2.77
N LEU A 25 9.48 -2.57 -4.00
CA LEU A 25 10.54 -3.35 -4.66
C LEU A 25 11.82 -2.54 -4.84
N TRP A 26 11.71 -1.27 -5.24
CA TRP A 26 12.84 -0.38 -5.41
C TRP A 26 13.57 -0.13 -4.08
N LYS A 27 12.83 0.20 -3.01
CA LYS A 27 13.35 0.38 -1.66
C LYS A 27 13.92 -0.90 -1.06
N LEU A 28 13.51 -2.09 -1.51
CA LEU A 28 14.04 -3.36 -1.03
C LEU A 28 15.36 -3.73 -1.71
N THR A 29 15.51 -3.40 -2.99
CA THR A 29 16.60 -3.92 -3.83
C THR A 29 17.71 -2.93 -4.09
N SER A 30 17.44 -1.63 -4.05
CA SER A 30 18.46 -0.62 -4.38
C SER A 30 19.42 -0.34 -3.22
N PRO A 31 20.68 0.05 -3.51
CA PRO A 31 21.58 0.61 -2.53
C PRO A 31 21.00 1.88 -1.88
N ILE A 32 21.27 2.10 -0.60
CA ILE A 32 20.76 3.28 0.14
C ILE A 32 21.25 4.59 -0.50
N ASP A 33 22.51 4.65 -0.95
CA ASP A 33 23.03 5.84 -1.64
C ASP A 33 22.30 6.14 -2.95
N ALA A 34 21.90 5.11 -3.70
CA ALA A 34 21.14 5.28 -4.94
C ALA A 34 19.72 5.81 -4.67
N LEU A 35 19.07 5.34 -3.60
CA LEU A 35 17.77 5.85 -3.17
C LEU A 35 17.86 7.32 -2.74
N ALA A 36 18.88 7.68 -1.96
CA ALA A 36 19.10 9.05 -1.53
C ALA A 36 19.38 9.99 -2.73
N ALA A 37 20.21 9.56 -3.67
CA ALA A 37 20.50 10.31 -4.90
C ALA A 37 19.26 10.52 -5.77
N ALA A 38 18.28 9.61 -5.71
CA ALA A 38 17.02 9.72 -6.41
C ALA A 38 15.94 10.53 -5.67
N GLY A 39 16.32 11.28 -4.62
CA GLY A 39 15.45 12.20 -3.90
C GLY A 39 14.79 11.65 -2.63
N LEU A 40 15.13 10.42 -2.20
CA LEU A 40 14.67 9.86 -0.93
C LEU A 40 15.68 10.16 0.19
N ALA A 41 15.98 11.43 0.46
CA ALA A 41 17.04 11.82 1.41
C ALA A 41 16.90 11.16 2.80
N TRP A 42 15.66 10.99 3.28
CA TRP A 42 15.33 10.34 4.55
C TRP A 42 15.91 8.95 4.74
N VAL A 43 16.26 8.21 3.67
CA VAL A 43 16.82 6.85 3.81
C VAL A 43 18.20 6.85 4.47
N LYS A 44 18.88 8.01 4.53
CA LYS A 44 20.15 8.19 5.26
C LYS A 44 19.95 8.64 6.71
N GLU A 45 18.75 9.06 7.08
CA GLU A 45 18.44 9.59 8.42
C GLU A 45 17.96 8.52 9.40
N ILE A 46 17.65 7.32 8.90
CA ILE A 46 17.16 6.21 9.71
C ILE A 46 17.98 4.94 9.45
N PRO A 47 17.98 3.98 10.40
CA PRO A 47 18.59 2.68 10.19
C PRO A 47 18.11 1.99 8.91
N THR A 48 19.03 1.41 8.14
CA THR A 48 18.73 0.69 6.89
C THR A 48 17.66 -0.37 7.06
N PHE A 49 17.64 -1.08 8.18
CA PHE A 49 16.62 -2.12 8.43
C PHE A 49 15.19 -1.54 8.43
N LEU A 50 14.99 -0.30 8.89
CA LEU A 50 13.67 0.34 8.86
C LEU A 50 13.25 0.67 7.43
N VAL A 51 14.17 1.12 6.57
CA VAL A 51 13.90 1.33 5.14
C VAL A 51 13.43 0.03 4.49
N ARG A 52 14.10 -1.09 4.79
CA ARG A 52 13.73 -2.41 4.27
C ARG A 52 12.42 -2.93 4.88
N LEU A 53 12.16 -2.66 6.15
CA LEU A 53 10.89 -3.00 6.80
C LEU A 53 9.72 -2.29 6.11
N VAL A 54 9.83 -0.99 5.85
CA VAL A 54 8.80 -0.25 5.10
C VAL A 54 8.60 -0.85 3.71
N ALA A 55 9.70 -1.18 3.01
CA ALA A 55 9.63 -1.82 1.71
C ALA A 55 8.88 -3.17 1.75
N LEU A 56 9.16 -4.00 2.76
CA LEU A 56 8.46 -5.27 2.97
C LEU A 56 6.98 -5.06 3.30
N LEU A 57 6.63 -4.09 4.12
CA LEU A 57 5.23 -3.77 4.44
C LEU A 57 4.45 -3.30 3.20
N GLU A 58 5.05 -2.48 2.34
CA GLU A 58 4.47 -2.08 1.06
C GLU A 58 4.21 -3.31 0.16
N LEU A 59 5.19 -4.20 0.03
CA LEU A 59 5.06 -5.40 -0.80
C LEU A 59 4.07 -6.42 -0.23
N LEU A 60 4.05 -6.63 1.09
CA LEU A 60 3.11 -7.52 1.75
C LEU A 60 1.68 -6.99 1.66
N GLY A 61 1.48 -5.69 1.84
CA GLY A 61 0.17 -5.07 1.63
C GLY A 61 -0.30 -5.21 0.19
N VAL A 62 0.59 -4.96 -0.80
CA VAL A 62 0.28 -5.15 -2.23
C VAL A 62 -0.05 -6.61 -2.56
N ALA A 63 0.71 -7.56 -2.02
CA ALA A 63 0.40 -8.98 -2.17
C ALA A 63 -0.95 -9.33 -1.54
N GLY A 64 -1.23 -8.81 -0.34
CA GLY A 64 -2.48 -9.06 0.38
C GLY A 64 -3.72 -8.57 -0.36
N ILE A 65 -3.70 -7.36 -0.93
CA ILE A 65 -4.85 -6.82 -1.70
C ILE A 65 -5.11 -7.55 -3.02
N ILE A 66 -4.21 -8.43 -3.46
CA ILE A 66 -4.40 -9.28 -4.64
C ILE A 66 -4.78 -10.70 -4.24
N LEU A 67 -3.93 -11.35 -3.42
CA LEU A 67 -4.08 -12.77 -3.09
C LEU A 67 -5.34 -13.04 -2.27
N ALA A 68 -5.66 -12.19 -1.31
CA ALA A 68 -6.82 -12.41 -0.45
C ALA A 68 -8.16 -12.22 -1.18
N PRO A 69 -8.39 -11.13 -1.95
CA PRO A 69 -9.58 -11.03 -2.80
C PRO A 69 -9.65 -12.14 -3.84
N ALA A 70 -8.53 -12.56 -4.46
CA ALA A 70 -8.54 -13.67 -5.40
C ALA A 70 -8.98 -14.99 -4.76
N ALA A 71 -8.44 -15.32 -3.58
CA ALA A 71 -8.79 -16.51 -2.83
C ALA A 71 -10.28 -16.51 -2.40
N SER A 72 -10.77 -15.38 -1.91
CA SER A 72 -12.18 -15.28 -1.49
C SER A 72 -13.15 -15.30 -2.67
N GLN A 73 -12.87 -14.53 -3.73
CA GLN A 73 -13.83 -14.30 -4.82
C GLN A 73 -13.82 -15.40 -5.89
N PHE A 74 -12.67 -16.06 -6.13
CA PHE A 74 -12.53 -17.06 -7.20
C PHE A 74 -12.35 -18.49 -6.69
N LEU A 75 -11.83 -18.67 -5.48
CA LEU A 75 -11.55 -20.00 -4.90
C LEU A 75 -12.52 -20.39 -3.78
N GLY A 76 -13.48 -19.52 -3.43
CA GLY A 76 -14.47 -19.77 -2.38
C GLY A 76 -13.91 -19.77 -0.96
N LEU A 77 -12.67 -19.30 -0.75
CA LEU A 77 -12.03 -19.23 0.57
C LEU A 77 -12.47 -17.95 1.30
N THR A 78 -13.71 -17.94 1.78
CA THR A 78 -14.32 -16.74 2.41
C THR A 78 -13.52 -16.19 3.58
N TRP A 79 -12.86 -17.04 4.36
CA TRP A 79 -11.97 -16.64 5.46
C TRP A 79 -10.81 -15.74 4.99
N ALA A 80 -10.43 -15.79 3.71
CA ALA A 80 -9.39 -14.95 3.15
C ALA A 80 -9.82 -13.47 3.07
N ALA A 81 -11.12 -13.18 3.01
CA ALA A 81 -11.65 -11.85 2.70
C ALA A 81 -11.15 -10.76 3.66
N ILE A 82 -11.09 -11.06 4.95
CA ILE A 82 -10.62 -10.11 5.98
C ILE A 82 -9.16 -9.70 5.78
N TRP A 83 -8.32 -10.58 5.26
CA TRP A 83 -6.91 -10.28 5.01
C TRP A 83 -6.73 -9.24 3.89
N GLY A 84 -7.64 -9.20 2.92
CA GLY A 84 -7.64 -8.16 1.89
C GLY A 84 -7.94 -6.78 2.49
N VAL A 85 -8.90 -6.71 3.43
CA VAL A 85 -9.22 -5.47 4.17
C VAL A 85 -8.03 -5.02 4.99
N LEU A 86 -7.42 -5.91 5.78
CA LEU A 86 -6.28 -5.59 6.62
C LEU A 86 -5.07 -5.14 5.80
N ALA A 87 -4.84 -5.76 4.63
CA ALA A 87 -3.79 -5.36 3.71
C ALA A 87 -4.02 -3.93 3.15
N ALA A 88 -5.23 -3.63 2.67
CA ALA A 88 -5.57 -2.29 2.18
C ALA A 88 -5.45 -1.23 3.29
N ALA A 89 -5.93 -1.55 4.49
CA ALA A 89 -5.81 -0.68 5.66
C ALA A 89 -4.35 -0.46 6.08
N GLY A 90 -3.52 -1.51 6.02
CA GLY A 90 -2.08 -1.43 6.29
C GLY A 90 -1.34 -0.54 5.29
N LEU A 91 -1.68 -0.61 4.00
CA LEU A 91 -1.14 0.31 2.98
C LEU A 91 -1.57 1.76 3.25
N ALA A 92 -2.83 1.98 3.61
CA ALA A 92 -3.32 3.31 3.98
C ALA A 92 -2.57 3.86 5.21
N LEU A 93 -2.38 3.03 6.24
CA LEU A 93 -1.61 3.41 7.44
C LEU A 93 -0.15 3.72 7.11
N THR A 94 0.46 2.95 6.20
CA THR A 94 1.83 3.20 5.72
C THR A 94 1.95 4.57 5.07
N MET A 95 0.98 4.96 4.23
CA MET A 95 0.95 6.28 3.61
C MET A 95 0.65 7.40 4.60
N LEU A 96 -0.20 7.16 5.60
CA LEU A 96 -0.46 8.13 6.67
C LEU A 96 0.81 8.42 7.48
N VAL A 97 1.54 7.39 7.90
CA VAL A 97 2.82 7.54 8.60
C VAL A 97 3.83 8.24 7.68
N ALA A 98 3.91 7.88 6.41
CA ALA A 98 4.76 8.57 5.46
C ALA A 98 4.44 10.08 5.38
N ALA A 99 3.16 10.45 5.33
CA ALA A 99 2.72 11.85 5.34
C ALA A 99 3.25 12.59 6.58
N ILE A 100 3.00 12.04 7.78
CA ILE A 100 3.44 12.62 9.06
C ILE A 100 4.95 12.83 9.05
N MET A 101 5.70 11.81 8.63
CA MET A 101 7.16 11.85 8.62
C MET A 101 7.71 12.87 7.60
N HIS A 102 7.12 13.00 6.41
CA HIS A 102 7.54 14.01 5.44
C HIS A 102 7.13 15.44 5.82
N ILE A 103 6.02 15.60 6.57
CA ILE A 103 5.64 16.88 7.16
C ILE A 103 6.65 17.29 8.24
N ALA A 104 7.00 16.37 9.15
CA ALA A 104 7.96 16.62 10.21
C ALA A 104 9.36 17.01 9.68
N ARG A 105 9.73 16.52 8.49
CA ARG A 105 10.99 16.86 7.81
C ARG A 105 10.93 18.09 6.90
N GLY A 106 9.75 18.70 6.73
CA GLY A 106 9.56 19.83 5.79
C GLY A 106 9.66 19.46 4.31
N GLU A 107 9.59 18.16 3.99
CA GLU A 107 9.73 17.62 2.63
C GLU A 107 8.39 17.38 1.93
N PHE A 108 7.27 17.51 2.67
CA PHE A 108 5.94 17.12 2.19
C PHE A 108 5.56 17.74 0.85
N LYS A 109 5.97 18.99 0.58
CA LYS A 109 5.69 19.67 -0.70
C LYS A 109 6.18 18.92 -1.94
N HIS A 110 7.18 18.06 -1.82
CA HIS A 110 7.70 17.25 -2.94
C HIS A 110 7.10 15.84 -2.98
N ALA A 111 6.57 15.34 -1.86
CA ALA A 111 6.06 13.97 -1.73
C ALA A 111 4.53 13.89 -1.65
N TRP A 112 3.81 15.01 -1.57
CA TRP A 112 2.37 15.03 -1.27
C TRP A 112 1.53 14.31 -2.32
N VAL A 113 1.84 14.43 -3.62
CA VAL A 113 1.03 13.81 -4.69
C VAL A 113 0.99 12.28 -4.54
N PRO A 114 2.12 11.55 -4.54
CA PRO A 114 2.07 10.10 -4.37
C PRO A 114 1.53 9.70 -2.99
N ILE A 115 1.83 10.44 -1.92
CA ILE A 115 1.34 10.11 -0.57
C ILE A 115 -0.19 10.22 -0.50
N VAL A 116 -0.75 11.37 -0.88
CA VAL A 116 -2.20 11.63 -0.77
C VAL A 116 -2.98 10.75 -1.74
N SER A 117 -2.49 10.55 -2.97
CA SER A 117 -3.18 9.69 -3.95
C SER A 117 -3.20 8.24 -3.50
N LEU A 118 -2.06 7.66 -3.10
CA LEU A 118 -1.99 6.26 -2.67
C LEU A 118 -2.70 6.03 -1.33
N PHE A 119 -2.67 7.01 -0.41
CA PHE A 119 -3.49 6.98 0.80
C PHE A 119 -4.98 6.91 0.45
N THR A 120 -5.44 7.82 -0.40
CA THR A 120 -6.87 7.91 -0.77
C THR A 120 -7.34 6.63 -1.46
N VAL A 121 -6.55 6.10 -2.39
CA VAL A 121 -6.87 4.85 -3.07
C VAL A 121 -6.87 3.66 -2.09
N SER A 122 -5.90 3.57 -1.18
CA SER A 122 -5.84 2.49 -0.18
C SER A 122 -7.03 2.54 0.80
N ALA A 123 -7.40 3.74 1.25
CA ALA A 123 -8.56 3.96 2.10
C ALA A 123 -9.88 3.63 1.38
N ALA A 124 -10.01 4.05 0.11
CA ALA A 124 -11.16 3.71 -0.73
C ALA A 124 -11.26 2.20 -0.95
N LEU A 125 -10.15 1.53 -1.24
CA LEU A 125 -10.12 0.08 -1.38
C LEU A 125 -10.53 -0.61 -0.07
N THR A 126 -10.06 -0.13 1.07
CA THR A 126 -10.47 -0.64 2.40
C THR A 126 -11.99 -0.57 2.55
N ALA A 127 -12.60 0.58 2.26
CA ALA A 127 -14.05 0.74 2.34
C ALA A 127 -14.81 -0.17 1.37
N VAL A 128 -14.33 -0.30 0.13
CA VAL A 128 -14.92 -1.20 -0.89
C VAL A 128 -14.85 -2.65 -0.46
N LEU A 129 -13.71 -3.10 0.06
CA LEU A 129 -13.54 -4.48 0.52
C LEU A 129 -14.40 -4.78 1.75
N ILE A 130 -14.55 -3.84 2.70
CA ILE A 130 -15.46 -4.01 3.85
C ILE A 130 -16.93 -4.13 3.41
N ALA A 131 -17.31 -3.46 2.33
CA ALA A 131 -18.68 -3.51 1.80
C ALA A 131 -19.00 -4.80 1.02
N LEU A 132 -18.02 -5.66 0.77
CA LEU A 132 -18.24 -6.96 0.14
C LEU A 132 -18.86 -7.96 1.15
N PRO A 133 -19.71 -8.89 0.67
CA PRO A 133 -20.35 -9.86 1.54
C PRO A 133 -19.33 -10.88 2.04
N ASN A 134 -19.58 -11.46 3.23
CA ASN A 134 -18.74 -12.49 3.86
C ASN A 134 -17.35 -12.01 4.32
N VAL A 135 -17.17 -10.70 4.49
CA VAL A 135 -15.96 -10.09 5.07
C VAL A 135 -16.09 -9.94 6.59
N ILE A 136 -17.33 -9.86 7.09
CA ILE A 136 -17.74 -9.81 8.49
C ILE A 136 -18.74 -10.94 8.74
#